data_AF-A0A5J9TYU4-F1
#
_entry.id   AF-A0A5J9TYU4-F1
#
_cell.length_a   1.000
_cell.length_b   1.000
_cell.length_c   1.000
_cell.angle_alpha   90.00
_cell.angle_beta   90.00
_cell.angle_gamma   90.00
#
_symmetry.space_group_name_H-M   'P 1'
#
loop_
_entity.id
_entity.type
_entity.pdbx_description
1 polymer ?
#
loop_
_entity_poly.entity_id
_entity_poly.type
_entity_poly.pdbx_seq_one_letter_code
_entity_poly.pdbx_strand_id
1 'polypeptide(L)'
;MFSADTDIDAVLQKEIQVMYSKLQDIIGTTDAYILKDNLDGFPWVYVGDRFVSPGALAFDSPVKYHPYLYAVPSELSEFKKLLSDLGVSQTFDATDYLNVLRRLQGDVKGEPLSPEQLSFVHCVLEAFIDCYTDSQAPDVLLNSLVVPDSFGLLAPARNLVYNDAPWMNADSTGKSFVHVSIGNDLAKRLGVRSLRGSSLLDDELMRDLPCMEYAKISELLALYGESDFLLFDIRELADYCNAKKVHLIYDKREHPKQSLLQQSLGDIRGSSLTVVFEGTTMSREEVCSLQVPPPWKLRGNILFFLTWKQQERLPLHILNQKTIEKTLQRPKKKEKQKPE
;
A
#
# COMPACT_ATOMS: atom_id res chain seq x y z
N MET A 1 54.91 11.85 -9.05
CA MET A 1 54.89 12.56 -7.76
C MET A 1 54.16 11.75 -6.66
N PHE A 2 54.10 10.42 -6.77
CA PHE A 2 53.29 9.52 -5.92
C PHE A 2 54.06 8.81 -4.79
N SER A 3 55.36 9.11 -4.64
CA SER A 3 56.25 8.36 -3.73
C SER A 3 56.27 8.90 -2.30
N ALA A 4 55.76 10.11 -2.05
CA ALA A 4 55.79 10.72 -0.72
C ALA A 4 54.54 10.39 0.10
N ASP A 5 53.35 10.36 -0.53
CA ASP A 5 52.09 10.03 0.15
C ASP A 5 52.08 8.59 0.68
N THR A 6 52.67 7.65 -0.07
CA THR A 6 52.78 6.24 0.35
C THR A 6 53.68 6.04 1.57
N ASP A 7 54.68 6.90 1.75
CA ASP A 7 55.60 6.85 2.91
C ASP A 7 54.91 7.44 4.15
N ILE A 8 54.10 8.49 3.97
CA ILE A 8 53.30 9.09 5.05
C ILE A 8 52.21 8.12 5.50
N ASP A 9 51.46 7.50 4.59
CA ASP A 9 50.40 6.55 4.93
C ASP A 9 50.95 5.32 5.68
N ALA A 10 52.11 4.81 5.25
CA ALA A 10 52.78 3.71 5.93
C ALA A 10 53.23 4.08 7.35
N VAL A 11 53.76 5.29 7.55
CA VAL A 11 54.12 5.79 8.88
C VAL A 11 52.86 5.98 9.73
N LEU A 12 51.79 6.56 9.18
CA LEU A 12 50.55 6.81 9.89
C LEU A 12 49.92 5.51 10.38
N GLN A 13 49.85 4.50 9.51
CA GLN A 13 49.29 3.19 9.82
C GLN A 13 50.06 2.48 10.93
N LYS A 14 51.40 2.58 10.92
CA LYS A 14 52.26 2.04 11.97
C LYS A 14 52.04 2.73 13.32
N GLU A 15 52.00 4.06 13.33
CA GLU A 15 51.76 4.82 14.57
C GLU A 15 50.33 4.60 15.12
N ILE A 16 49.34 4.43 14.25
CA ILE A 16 47.96 4.11 14.64
C ILE A 16 47.88 2.75 15.34
N GLN A 17 48.55 1.71 14.83
CA GLN A 17 48.60 0.42 15.51
C GLN A 17 49.19 0.53 16.92
N VAL A 18 50.27 1.29 17.08
CA VAL A 18 50.89 1.54 18.39
C VAL A 18 49.93 2.28 19.33
N MET A 19 49.22 3.29 18.82
CA MET A 19 48.22 4.02 19.60
C MET A 19 47.06 3.13 20.02
N TYR A 20 46.50 2.33 19.12
CA TYR A 20 45.37 1.45 19.42
C TYR A 20 45.75 0.32 20.38
N SER A 21 46.97 -0.21 20.29
CA SER A 21 47.48 -1.15 21.28
C SER A 21 47.48 -0.53 22.69
N LYS A 22 47.98 0.70 22.84
CA LYS A 22 47.97 1.40 24.15
C LYS A 22 46.54 1.68 24.64
N LEU A 23 45.65 2.10 23.74
CA LEU A 23 44.24 2.33 24.10
C LEU A 23 43.53 1.06 24.53
N GLN A 24 43.83 -0.07 23.88
CA GLN A 24 43.27 -1.37 24.23
C GLN A 24 43.74 -1.85 25.61
N ASP A 25 44.99 -1.57 25.98
CA ASP A 25 45.51 -1.87 27.32
C ASP A 25 44.76 -1.09 28.41
N ILE A 26 44.41 0.17 28.15
CA ILE A 26 43.68 1.05 29.08
C ILE A 26 42.21 0.61 29.24
N ILE A 27 41.59 0.00 28.23
CA ILE A 27 40.23 -0.56 28.36
C ILE A 27 40.16 -1.70 29.38
N GLY A 28 41.28 -2.39 29.63
CA GLY A 28 41.38 -3.38 30.69
C GLY A 28 41.41 -2.81 32.11
N THR A 29 41.51 -1.48 32.28
CA THR A 29 41.67 -0.83 33.58
C THR A 29 40.44 -0.03 34.01
N THR A 30 40.47 0.52 35.22
CA THR A 30 39.43 1.42 35.74
C THR A 30 39.31 2.73 34.97
N ASP A 31 40.26 3.06 34.09
CA ASP A 31 40.32 4.35 33.38
C ASP A 31 39.55 4.33 32.04
N ALA A 32 38.92 3.20 31.70
CA ALA A 32 38.15 3.04 30.46
C ALA A 32 37.03 4.09 30.28
N TYR A 33 36.41 4.57 31.38
CA TYR A 33 35.38 5.59 31.31
C TYR A 33 35.93 6.96 30.86
N ILE A 34 37.18 7.27 31.21
CA ILE A 34 37.86 8.52 30.80
C ILE A 34 38.08 8.48 29.29
N LEU A 35 38.51 7.33 28.76
CA LEU A 35 38.66 7.17 27.31
C LEU A 35 37.33 7.33 26.59
N LYS A 36 36.26 6.70 27.10
CA LYS A 36 34.95 6.81 26.49
C LYS A 36 34.44 8.26 26.47
N ASP A 37 34.58 9.00 27.57
CA ASP A 37 34.16 10.40 27.66
C ASP A 37 34.96 11.34 26.74
N ASN A 38 36.27 11.13 26.60
CA ASN A 38 37.12 11.97 25.75
C ASN A 38 36.99 11.64 24.25
N LEU A 39 36.67 10.40 23.90
CA LEU A 39 36.52 9.96 22.52
C LEU A 39 35.07 10.04 22.02
N ASP A 40 34.11 10.26 22.91
CA ASP A 40 32.71 10.40 22.53
C ASP A 40 32.53 11.61 21.60
N GLY A 41 31.79 11.40 20.52
CA GLY A 41 31.55 12.42 19.50
C GLY A 41 32.72 12.76 18.57
N PHE A 42 33.93 12.22 18.78
CA PHE A 42 35.07 12.48 17.89
C PHE A 42 35.29 11.35 16.87
N PRO A 43 35.61 11.68 15.60
CA PRO A 43 36.06 10.69 14.63
C PRO A 43 37.51 10.31 14.92
N TRP A 44 37.73 9.14 15.52
CA TRP A 44 39.06 8.69 15.94
C TRP A 44 39.47 7.33 15.33
N VAL A 45 38.53 6.62 14.68
CA VAL A 45 38.84 5.32 14.04
C VAL A 45 39.34 5.55 12.63
N TYR A 46 40.56 5.12 12.32
CA TYR A 46 41.18 5.31 11.01
C TYR A 46 40.80 4.20 10.05
N VAL A 47 40.19 4.52 8.91
CA VAL A 47 39.75 3.53 7.91
C VAL A 47 40.71 3.38 6.72
N GLY A 48 41.86 4.06 6.75
CA GLY A 48 42.88 4.00 5.70
C GLY A 48 43.10 5.33 4.98
N ASP A 49 42.04 6.11 4.77
CA ASP A 49 42.08 7.43 4.13
C ASP A 49 41.66 8.57 5.07
N ARG A 50 40.83 8.28 6.07
CA ARG A 50 40.28 9.27 7.00
C ARG A 50 39.97 8.67 8.37
N PHE A 51 39.72 9.56 9.33
CA PHE A 51 39.12 9.20 10.61
C PHE A 51 37.59 9.28 10.53
N VAL A 52 36.92 8.25 11.04
CA VAL A 52 35.47 8.14 11.11
C VAL A 52 35.00 7.92 12.54
N SER A 53 33.74 8.28 12.79
CA SER A 53 33.11 8.02 14.09
C SER A 53 32.80 6.52 14.24
N PRO A 54 32.95 5.94 15.45
CA PRO A 54 32.58 4.55 15.73
C PRO A 54 31.16 4.17 15.27
N GLY A 55 30.20 5.08 15.39
CA GLY A 55 28.81 4.84 14.98
C GLY A 55 28.60 4.74 13.46
N ALA A 56 29.59 5.09 12.64
CA ALA A 56 29.56 4.88 11.18
C ALA A 56 30.24 3.58 10.76
N LEU A 57 30.73 2.78 11.72
CA LEU A 57 31.48 1.55 11.48
C LEU A 57 30.71 0.32 11.94
N ALA A 58 30.79 -0.74 11.14
CA ALA A 58 30.38 -2.08 11.55
C ALA A 58 31.45 -3.12 11.19
N PHE A 59 31.59 -4.14 12.02
CA PHE A 59 32.50 -5.26 11.76
C PHE A 59 32.06 -6.11 10.56
N ASP A 60 30.75 -6.28 10.39
CA ASP A 60 30.16 -7.03 9.28
C ASP A 60 29.23 -6.11 8.48
N SER A 61 29.78 -5.57 7.39
CA SER A 61 29.04 -4.75 6.44
C SER A 61 29.64 -4.85 5.04
N PRO A 62 28.81 -4.89 3.98
CA PRO A 62 29.29 -4.71 2.62
C PRO A 62 29.83 -3.27 2.40
N VAL A 63 30.78 -3.12 1.48
CA VAL A 63 31.47 -1.86 1.16
C VAL A 63 30.57 -0.87 0.38
N LYS A 64 29.37 -1.30 -0.03
CA LYS A 64 28.44 -0.54 -0.89
C LYS A 64 27.80 0.70 -0.23
N TYR A 65 28.03 0.95 1.06
CA TYR A 65 27.41 2.06 1.80
C TYR A 65 28.30 3.31 1.95
N HIS A 66 29.42 3.37 1.25
CA HIS A 66 30.26 4.56 1.14
C HIS A 66 29.49 5.76 0.54
N PRO A 67 29.75 7.00 0.98
CA PRO A 67 30.72 7.43 2.01
C PRO A 67 30.10 7.60 3.42
N TYR A 68 28.94 7.00 3.70
CA TYR A 68 28.23 7.25 4.96
C TYR A 68 28.44 6.19 6.01
N LEU A 69 28.56 4.92 5.60
CA LEU A 69 28.82 3.78 6.47
C LEU A 69 30.02 2.98 5.95
N TYR A 70 30.79 2.45 6.89
CA TYR A 70 32.10 1.85 6.64
C TYR A 70 32.17 0.47 7.29
N ALA A 71 32.85 -0.46 6.62
CA ALA A 71 33.27 -1.70 7.24
C ALA A 71 34.58 -1.47 8.01
N VAL A 72 34.74 -2.13 9.14
CA VAL A 72 36.01 -2.09 9.89
C VAL A 72 37.12 -2.74 9.05
N PRO A 73 38.25 -2.05 8.79
CA PRO A 73 39.39 -2.62 8.07
C PRO A 73 39.95 -3.86 8.76
N SER A 74 40.47 -4.80 7.98
CA SER A 74 41.08 -6.04 8.49
C SER A 74 42.21 -5.79 9.48
N GLU A 75 42.95 -4.70 9.28
CA GLU A 75 44.11 -4.32 10.08
C GLU A 75 43.71 -3.89 11.50
N LEU A 76 42.45 -3.50 11.70
CA LEU A 76 41.91 -3.12 13.00
C LEU A 76 41.16 -4.26 13.71
N SER A 77 41.06 -5.43 13.07
CA SER A 77 40.35 -6.58 13.62
C SER A 77 40.96 -7.10 14.94
N GLU A 78 42.27 -6.91 15.14
CA GLU A 78 42.97 -7.25 16.39
C GLU A 78 42.54 -6.38 17.59
N PHE A 79 41.98 -5.20 17.31
CA PHE A 79 41.48 -4.26 18.32
C PHE A 79 39.96 -4.37 18.51
N LYS A 80 39.36 -5.53 18.18
CA LYS A 80 37.91 -5.75 18.24
C LYS A 80 37.31 -5.39 19.60
N LYS A 81 38.00 -5.70 20.70
CA LYS A 81 37.53 -5.41 22.05
C LYS A 81 37.44 -3.90 22.29
N LEU A 82 38.51 -3.17 21.97
CA LEU A 82 38.56 -1.71 22.03
C LEU A 82 37.44 -1.05 21.22
N LEU A 83 37.29 -1.47 19.96
CA LEU A 83 36.30 -0.90 19.05
C LEU A 83 34.86 -1.19 19.51
N SER A 84 34.59 -2.41 19.98
CA SER A 84 33.25 -2.78 20.47
C SER A 84 32.86 -2.00 21.73
N ASP A 85 33.78 -1.85 22.68
CA ASP A 85 33.53 -1.13 23.94
C ASP A 85 33.33 0.39 23.73
N LEU A 86 33.93 0.94 22.67
CA LEU A 86 33.80 2.34 22.26
C LEU A 86 32.70 2.59 21.22
N GLY A 87 31.83 1.61 20.96
CA GLY A 87 30.58 1.81 20.23
C GLY A 87 30.59 1.47 18.75
N VAL A 88 31.57 0.69 18.26
CA VAL A 88 31.49 0.06 16.93
C VAL A 88 30.54 -1.12 16.98
N SER A 89 29.53 -1.11 16.11
CA SER A 89 28.50 -2.15 16.03
C SER A 89 29.00 -3.41 15.31
N GLN A 90 28.39 -4.57 15.61
CA GLN A 90 28.69 -5.80 14.87
C GLN A 90 28.10 -5.75 13.45
N THR A 91 26.88 -5.23 13.30
CA THR A 91 26.15 -5.01 12.05
C THR A 91 25.36 -3.71 12.16
N PHE A 92 25.02 -3.06 11.05
CA PHE A 92 24.17 -1.88 11.05
C PHE A 92 22.70 -2.22 11.32
N ASP A 93 21.99 -1.28 11.93
CA ASP A 93 20.57 -1.39 12.21
C ASP A 93 19.71 -0.49 11.29
N ALA A 94 18.39 -0.59 11.44
CA ALA A 94 17.44 0.21 10.66
C ALA A 94 17.60 1.73 10.86
N THR A 95 18.02 2.16 12.05
CA THR A 95 18.23 3.57 12.39
C THR A 95 19.44 4.13 11.65
N ASP A 96 20.51 3.33 11.53
CA ASP A 96 21.70 3.68 10.77
C ASP A 96 21.36 3.97 9.31
N TYR A 97 20.60 3.09 8.66
CA TYR A 97 20.15 3.29 7.28
C TYR A 97 19.27 4.52 7.10
N LEU A 98 18.37 4.82 8.06
CA LEU A 98 17.58 6.06 8.04
C LEU A 98 18.46 7.31 8.17
N ASN A 99 19.47 7.26 9.02
CA ASN A 99 20.42 8.36 9.19
C ASN A 99 21.24 8.59 7.92
N VAL A 100 21.62 7.53 7.21
CA VAL A 100 22.28 7.62 5.89
C VAL A 100 21.39 8.36 4.89
N LEU A 101 20.12 7.95 4.76
CA LEU A 101 19.17 8.60 3.84
C LEU A 101 18.96 10.08 4.19
N ARG A 102 18.92 10.42 5.49
CA ARG A 102 18.81 11.81 5.96
C ARG A 102 20.05 12.64 5.63
N ARG A 103 21.24 12.08 5.80
CA ARG A 103 22.51 12.75 5.46
C ARG A 103 22.59 12.99 3.95
N LEU A 104 22.28 11.97 3.14
CA LEU A 104 22.22 12.10 1.68
C LEU A 104 21.23 13.17 1.24
N GLN A 105 20.05 13.22 1.84
CA GLN A 105 19.07 14.27 1.57
C GLN A 105 19.63 15.68 1.86
N GLY A 106 20.38 15.83 2.95
CA GLY A 106 21.07 17.07 3.30
C GLY A 106 22.17 17.47 2.31
N ASP A 107 22.93 16.50 1.80
CA ASP A 107 24.02 16.73 0.86
C ASP A 107 23.53 17.14 -0.53
N VAL A 108 22.43 16.52 -0.97
CA VAL A 108 21.82 16.76 -2.29
C VAL A 108 20.98 18.03 -2.32
N LYS A 109 20.58 18.58 -1.15
CA LYS A 109 19.90 19.88 -1.00
C LYS A 109 18.64 20.07 -1.86
N GLY A 110 17.95 18.98 -2.19
CA GLY A 110 16.72 19.01 -3.00
C GLY A 110 16.93 18.98 -4.51
N GLU A 111 18.14 18.64 -4.97
CA GLU A 111 18.41 18.31 -6.37
C GLU A 111 18.03 16.85 -6.69
N PRO A 112 17.76 16.52 -7.97
CA PRO A 112 17.52 15.14 -8.37
C PRO A 112 18.77 14.28 -8.21
N LEU A 113 18.58 13.07 -7.69
CA LEU A 113 19.66 12.11 -7.48
C LEU A 113 20.27 11.66 -8.81
N SER A 114 21.60 11.52 -8.84
CA SER A 114 22.31 10.86 -9.95
C SER A 114 21.93 9.38 -10.03
N PRO A 115 22.14 8.69 -11.18
CA PRO A 115 21.84 7.26 -11.30
C PRO A 115 22.64 6.41 -10.30
N GLU A 116 23.87 6.79 -9.97
CA GLU A 116 24.69 6.14 -8.95
C GLU A 116 24.09 6.34 -7.55
N GLN A 117 23.63 7.55 -7.24
CA GLN A 117 22.96 7.85 -5.97
C GLN A 117 21.60 7.15 -5.84
N LEU A 118 20.84 7.01 -6.93
CA LEU A 118 19.60 6.23 -6.95
C LEU A 118 19.86 4.75 -6.66
N SER A 119 20.90 4.17 -7.28
CA SER A 119 21.33 2.80 -7.02
C SER A 119 21.75 2.62 -5.55
N PHE A 120 22.51 3.58 -5.01
CA PHE A 120 22.89 3.60 -3.61
C PHE A 120 21.67 3.63 -2.68
N VAL A 121 20.72 4.55 -2.92
CA VAL A 121 19.47 4.65 -2.13
C VAL A 121 18.68 3.36 -2.20
N HIS A 122 18.58 2.74 -3.38
CA HIS A 122 17.91 1.45 -3.54
C HIS A 122 18.54 0.37 -2.64
N CYS A 123 19.87 0.24 -2.65
CA CYS A 123 20.57 -0.69 -1.78
C CYS A 123 20.35 -0.42 -0.28
N VAL A 124 20.29 0.86 0.12
CA VAL A 124 20.03 1.24 1.53
C VAL A 124 18.60 0.91 1.93
N LEU A 125 17.63 1.13 1.04
CA LEU A 125 16.22 0.80 1.29
C LEU A 125 15.99 -0.71 1.39
N GLU A 126 16.65 -1.51 0.55
CA GLU A 126 16.64 -2.97 0.66
C GLU A 126 17.20 -3.41 2.02
N ALA A 127 18.37 -2.90 2.41
CA ALA A 127 19.01 -3.24 3.68
C ALA A 127 18.15 -2.85 4.90
N PHE A 128 17.49 -1.68 4.84
CA PHE A 128 16.54 -1.24 5.86
C PHE A 128 15.38 -2.24 6.03
N ILE A 129 14.87 -2.74 4.91
CA ILE A 129 13.76 -3.69 4.89
C ILE A 129 14.19 -5.10 5.33
N ASP A 130 15.44 -5.49 5.05
CA ASP A 130 16.02 -6.75 5.51
C ASP A 130 16.22 -6.80 7.03
N CYS A 131 16.27 -5.65 7.71
CA CYS A 131 16.18 -5.63 9.19
C CYS A 131 14.84 -6.15 9.73
N TYR A 132 13.80 -6.28 8.89
CA TYR A 132 12.44 -6.61 9.26
C TYR A 132 11.88 -7.78 8.42
N THR A 133 12.65 -8.85 8.22
CA THR A 133 12.19 -10.00 7.41
C THR A 133 10.91 -10.66 7.94
N ASP A 134 10.77 -10.78 9.27
CA ASP A 134 9.67 -11.50 9.93
C ASP A 134 8.63 -10.58 10.60
N SER A 135 8.77 -9.26 10.47
CA SER A 135 7.92 -8.28 11.15
C SER A 135 7.74 -7.03 10.29
N GLN A 136 6.70 -6.22 10.53
CA GLN A 136 6.62 -4.92 9.88
C GLN A 136 7.52 -3.91 10.60
N ALA A 137 8.17 -3.05 9.83
CA ALA A 137 8.91 -1.93 10.40
C ALA A 137 7.96 -1.05 11.25
N PRO A 138 8.38 -0.60 12.43
CA PRO A 138 7.58 0.29 13.28
C PRO A 138 7.13 1.55 12.52
N ASP A 139 5.87 1.95 12.71
CA ASP A 139 5.29 3.14 12.05
C ASP A 139 6.13 4.41 12.26
N VAL A 140 6.78 4.56 13.43
CA VAL A 140 7.65 5.70 13.74
C VAL A 140 8.82 5.80 12.76
N LEU A 141 9.41 4.67 12.38
CA LEU A 141 10.53 4.62 11.45
C LEU A 141 10.06 4.82 10.01
N LEU A 142 8.94 4.20 9.63
CA LEU A 142 8.31 4.40 8.32
C LEU A 142 7.90 5.87 8.10
N ASN A 143 7.45 6.56 9.15
CA ASN A 143 7.11 7.98 9.08
C ASN A 143 8.34 8.89 8.85
N SER A 144 9.52 8.43 9.24
CA SER A 144 10.78 9.16 9.06
C SER A 144 11.52 8.79 7.76
N LEU A 145 11.01 7.79 7.04
CA LEU A 145 11.62 7.25 5.83
C LEU A 145 11.45 8.22 4.65
N VAL A 146 12.54 8.45 3.93
CA VAL A 146 12.57 9.21 2.68
C VAL A 146 12.91 8.29 1.51
N VAL A 147 12.23 8.49 0.40
CA VAL A 147 12.24 7.62 -0.78
C VAL A 147 12.25 8.53 -2.03
N PRO A 148 12.96 8.16 -3.10
CA PRO A 148 12.99 8.95 -4.33
C PRO A 148 11.61 8.97 -5.00
N ASP A 149 11.18 10.16 -5.40
CA ASP A 149 9.97 10.39 -6.18
C ASP A 149 10.20 10.19 -7.69
N SER A 150 9.17 10.40 -8.51
CA SER A 150 9.24 10.27 -9.97
C SER A 150 10.29 11.17 -10.64
N PHE A 151 10.70 12.25 -9.98
CA PHE A 151 11.73 13.17 -10.47
C PHE A 151 13.13 12.85 -9.92
N GLY A 152 13.26 11.82 -9.07
CA GLY A 152 14.49 11.45 -8.42
C GLY A 152 14.81 12.27 -7.18
N LEU A 153 13.84 13.01 -6.62
CA LEU A 153 13.97 13.78 -5.39
C LEU A 153 13.63 12.94 -4.17
N LEU A 154 14.43 13.05 -3.10
CA LEU A 154 14.13 12.37 -1.84
C LEU A 154 12.94 13.05 -1.13
N ALA A 155 11.79 12.37 -1.13
CA ALA A 155 10.57 12.82 -0.50
C ALA A 155 10.10 11.85 0.60
N PRO A 156 9.31 12.29 1.60
CA PRO A 156 8.77 11.40 2.62
C PRO A 156 7.89 10.30 2.02
N ALA A 157 8.11 9.03 2.41
CA ALA A 157 7.39 7.87 1.89
C ALA A 157 5.85 8.01 1.99
N ARG A 158 5.38 8.63 3.08
CA ARG A 158 3.95 8.89 3.34
C ARG A 158 3.25 9.79 2.32
N ASN A 159 4.01 10.62 1.59
CA ASN A 159 3.47 11.54 0.60
C ASN A 159 3.47 10.93 -0.82
N LEU A 160 4.11 9.77 -0.97
CA LEU A 160 4.25 9.09 -2.26
C LEU A 160 3.24 7.96 -2.38
N VAL A 161 2.96 7.62 -3.64
CA VAL A 161 2.10 6.51 -4.02
C VAL A 161 2.83 5.65 -5.04
N TYR A 162 2.73 4.33 -4.91
CA TYR A 162 3.26 3.42 -5.93
C TYR A 162 2.15 2.94 -6.86
N ASN A 163 2.46 2.83 -8.16
CA ASN A 163 1.50 2.45 -9.17
C ASN A 163 1.35 0.93 -9.26
N ASP A 164 0.36 0.42 -8.54
CA ASP A 164 -0.02 -0.99 -8.52
C ASP A 164 -1.18 -1.34 -9.46
N ALA A 165 -1.63 -0.36 -10.24
CA ALA A 165 -2.74 -0.48 -11.17
C ALA A 165 -2.44 0.39 -12.40
N PRO A 166 -1.51 -0.03 -13.28
CA PRO A 166 -1.05 0.77 -14.41
C PRO A 166 -2.13 1.10 -15.44
N TRP A 167 -3.27 0.43 -15.37
CA TRP A 167 -4.46 0.69 -16.18
C TRP A 167 -5.29 1.89 -15.69
N MET A 168 -5.04 2.41 -14.48
CA MET A 168 -5.65 3.66 -14.00
C MET A 168 -4.84 4.86 -14.49
N ASN A 169 -5.53 5.92 -14.94
CA ASN A 169 -4.89 7.16 -15.36
C ASN A 169 -4.25 7.85 -14.14
N ALA A 170 -2.95 7.65 -13.97
CA ALA A 170 -2.13 8.24 -12.92
C ALA A 170 -2.16 9.78 -12.96
N ASP A 171 -2.16 10.34 -14.16
CA ASP A 171 -1.93 11.77 -14.43
C ASP A 171 -3.05 12.69 -13.91
N SER A 172 -4.26 12.17 -13.74
CA SER A 172 -5.42 12.93 -13.30
C SER A 172 -5.55 13.07 -11.77
N THR A 173 -4.68 12.40 -11.01
CA THR A 173 -4.83 12.32 -9.55
C THR A 173 -4.06 13.39 -8.77
N GLY A 174 -3.13 14.11 -9.42
CA GLY A 174 -2.27 15.10 -8.75
C GLY A 174 -1.37 14.49 -7.66
N LYS A 175 -1.23 13.17 -7.60
CA LYS A 175 -0.47 12.43 -6.59
C LYS A 175 0.99 12.30 -7.03
N SER A 176 1.91 12.37 -6.07
CA SER A 176 3.34 12.14 -6.30
C SER A 176 3.64 10.65 -6.31
N PHE A 177 4.36 10.19 -7.33
CA PHE A 177 4.71 8.78 -7.50
C PHE A 177 6.11 8.48 -6.98
N VAL A 178 6.31 7.24 -6.54
CA VAL A 178 7.65 6.71 -6.25
C VAL A 178 8.44 6.56 -7.56
N HIS A 179 9.75 6.76 -7.49
CA HIS A 179 10.67 6.55 -8.61
C HIS A 179 10.59 5.12 -9.18
N VAL A 180 10.76 4.98 -10.50
CA VAL A 180 10.67 3.69 -11.23
C VAL A 180 11.74 2.69 -10.79
N SER A 181 12.85 3.15 -10.20
CA SER A 181 13.89 2.25 -9.67
C SER A 181 13.42 1.43 -8.47
N ILE A 182 12.32 1.81 -7.82
CA ILE A 182 11.78 1.11 -6.67
C ILE A 182 10.60 0.27 -7.14
N GLY A 183 10.76 -1.05 -7.04
CA GLY A 183 9.70 -1.99 -7.38
C GLY A 183 8.47 -1.86 -6.48
N ASN A 184 7.31 -2.23 -7.00
CA ASN A 184 6.04 -2.19 -6.26
C ASN A 184 6.06 -3.03 -4.96
N ASP A 185 6.80 -4.14 -4.94
CA ASP A 185 6.96 -4.97 -3.74
C ASP A 185 7.77 -4.25 -2.66
N LEU A 186 8.90 -3.67 -3.04
CA LEU A 186 9.73 -2.87 -2.14
C LEU A 186 8.95 -1.66 -1.61
N ALA A 187 8.25 -0.92 -2.49
CA ALA A 187 7.41 0.21 -2.09
C ALA A 187 6.32 -0.20 -1.07
N LYS A 188 5.68 -1.36 -1.27
CA LYS A 188 4.71 -1.91 -0.33
C LYS A 188 5.34 -2.24 1.03
N ARG A 189 6.54 -2.85 1.06
CA ARG A 189 7.27 -3.17 2.30
C ARG A 189 7.75 -1.90 3.02
N LEU A 190 8.07 -0.85 2.28
CA LEU A 190 8.41 0.49 2.78
C LEU A 190 7.19 1.28 3.28
N GLY A 191 5.99 0.69 3.29
CA GLY A 191 4.76 1.33 3.77
C GLY A 191 4.23 2.45 2.86
N VAL A 192 4.70 2.53 1.61
CA VAL A 192 4.17 3.48 0.63
C VAL A 192 2.72 3.09 0.29
N ARG A 193 1.85 4.09 0.12
CA ARG A 193 0.44 3.85 -0.22
C ARG A 193 0.31 3.35 -1.65
N SER A 194 -0.63 2.43 -1.84
CA SER A 194 -1.01 1.92 -3.14
C SER A 194 -1.94 2.89 -3.87
N LEU A 195 -1.82 3.01 -5.19
CA LEU A 195 -2.68 3.89 -6.00
C LEU A 195 -4.15 3.51 -5.88
N ARG A 196 -4.49 2.22 -6.03
CA ARG A 196 -5.88 1.73 -5.83
C ARG A 196 -6.37 1.89 -4.39
N GLY A 197 -5.49 1.72 -3.40
CA GLY A 197 -5.84 1.86 -1.99
C GLY A 197 -6.12 3.31 -1.61
N SER A 198 -5.41 4.25 -2.25
CA SER A 198 -5.58 5.68 -1.98
C SER A 198 -6.84 6.27 -2.61
N SER A 199 -7.34 5.75 -3.74
CA SER A 199 -8.59 6.24 -4.36
C SER A 199 -9.83 5.75 -3.62
N LEU A 200 -9.79 4.56 -3.01
CA LEU A 200 -10.89 4.04 -2.19
C LEU A 200 -11.07 4.80 -0.87
N LEU A 201 -10.02 5.49 -0.40
CA LEU A 201 -9.99 6.24 0.85
C LEU A 201 -10.13 7.75 0.65
N ASP A 202 -10.50 8.23 -0.54
CA ASP A 202 -10.94 9.62 -0.68
C ASP A 202 -12.27 9.76 0.07
N ASP A 203 -12.17 10.06 1.37
CA ASP A 203 -13.25 10.22 2.33
C ASP A 203 -14.32 11.20 1.86
N GLU A 204 -14.01 12.08 0.91
CA GLU A 204 -14.98 12.99 0.30
C GLU A 204 -15.99 12.29 -0.62
N LEU A 205 -15.57 11.24 -1.34
CA LEU A 205 -16.48 10.46 -2.20
C LEU A 205 -17.33 9.48 -1.38
N MET A 206 -16.77 8.93 -0.30
CA MET A 206 -17.44 7.93 0.55
C MET A 206 -18.32 8.53 1.65
N ARG A 207 -18.08 9.78 2.10
CA ARG A 207 -18.92 10.43 3.14
C ARG A 207 -20.36 10.66 2.72
N ASP A 208 -20.59 10.78 1.42
CA ASP A 208 -21.88 11.19 0.87
C ASP A 208 -22.75 10.02 0.39
N LEU A 209 -22.21 8.80 0.36
CA LEU A 209 -22.99 7.61 0.01
C LEU A 209 -23.29 6.85 1.30
N PRO A 210 -24.55 6.79 1.75
CA PRO A 210 -24.92 5.89 2.83
C PRO A 210 -24.48 4.46 2.49
N CYS A 211 -24.23 3.63 3.48
CA CYS A 211 -24.07 2.20 3.26
C CYS A 211 -24.82 1.49 4.37
N MET A 212 -25.74 0.60 4.00
CA MET A 212 -26.50 -0.16 4.97
C MET A 212 -25.57 -1.18 5.65
N GLU A 213 -25.62 -1.26 6.97
CA GLU A 213 -24.83 -2.24 7.73
C GLU A 213 -25.19 -3.68 7.34
N TYR A 214 -24.17 -4.55 7.34
CA TYR A 214 -24.32 -5.96 7.00
C TYR A 214 -25.43 -6.66 7.79
N ALA A 215 -25.54 -6.38 9.10
CA ALA A 215 -26.57 -6.96 9.96
C ALA A 215 -27.99 -6.64 9.47
N LYS A 216 -28.21 -5.41 9.00
CA LYS A 216 -29.52 -4.98 8.49
C LYS A 216 -29.84 -5.61 7.14
N ILE A 217 -28.85 -5.74 6.26
CA ILE A 217 -29.00 -6.44 4.98
C ILE A 217 -29.37 -7.92 5.21
N SER A 218 -28.71 -8.58 6.16
CA SER A 218 -28.99 -9.97 6.51
C SER A 218 -30.41 -10.16 7.05
N GLU A 219 -30.89 -9.24 7.91
CA GLU A 219 -32.27 -9.23 8.41
C GLU A 219 -33.28 -9.06 7.27
N LEU A 220 -33.04 -8.11 6.35
CA LEU A 220 -33.93 -7.87 5.21
C LEU A 220 -33.97 -9.06 4.24
N LEU A 221 -32.83 -9.71 3.99
CA LEU A 221 -32.79 -10.93 3.18
C LEU A 221 -33.56 -12.08 3.83
N ALA A 222 -33.58 -12.17 5.17
CA ALA A 222 -34.38 -13.17 5.87
C ALA A 222 -35.90 -12.89 5.78
N LEU A 223 -36.31 -11.62 5.70
CA LEU A 223 -37.71 -11.21 5.64
C LEU A 223 -38.29 -11.20 4.21
N TYR A 224 -37.48 -10.83 3.22
CA TYR A 224 -37.91 -10.54 1.85
C TYR A 224 -37.13 -11.29 0.77
N GLY A 225 -36.07 -12.02 1.10
CA GLY A 225 -35.16 -12.66 0.13
C GLY A 225 -35.69 -13.94 -0.53
N GLU A 226 -37.00 -14.15 -0.58
CA GLU A 226 -37.60 -15.28 -1.30
C GLU A 226 -37.48 -15.07 -2.82
N SER A 227 -36.84 -16.02 -3.53
CA SER A 227 -36.55 -15.93 -4.97
C SER A 227 -37.79 -15.77 -5.85
N ASP A 228 -38.92 -16.30 -5.39
CA ASP A 228 -40.18 -16.29 -6.13
C ASP A 228 -40.76 -14.88 -6.31
N PHE A 229 -40.32 -13.93 -5.47
CA PHE A 229 -40.79 -12.54 -5.50
C PHE A 229 -39.84 -11.57 -6.22
N LEU A 230 -38.64 -12.01 -6.61
CA LEU A 230 -37.61 -11.15 -7.21
C LEU A 230 -38.11 -10.34 -8.43
N LEU A 231 -38.89 -10.96 -9.32
CA LEU A 231 -39.43 -10.26 -10.49
C LEU A 231 -40.47 -9.20 -10.13
N PHE A 232 -41.22 -9.41 -9.04
CA PHE A 232 -42.16 -8.42 -8.52
C PHE A 232 -41.42 -7.26 -7.86
N ASP A 233 -40.33 -7.54 -7.16
CA ASP A 233 -39.50 -6.51 -6.52
C ASP A 233 -38.77 -5.66 -7.57
N ILE A 234 -38.24 -6.28 -8.63
CA ILE A 234 -37.67 -5.55 -9.79
C ILE A 234 -38.74 -4.67 -10.46
N ARG A 235 -39.99 -5.16 -10.55
CA ARG A 235 -41.10 -4.38 -11.11
C ARG A 235 -41.43 -3.17 -10.24
N GLU A 236 -41.46 -3.33 -8.92
CA GLU A 236 -41.70 -2.24 -7.97
C GLU A 236 -40.58 -1.20 -8.05
N LEU A 237 -39.33 -1.63 -8.15
CA LEU A 237 -38.19 -0.74 -8.37
C LEU A 237 -38.29 0.00 -9.72
N ALA A 238 -38.71 -0.68 -10.79
CA ALA A 238 -38.93 -0.06 -12.09
C ALA A 238 -40.05 1.00 -12.05
N ASP A 239 -41.12 0.77 -11.29
CA ASP A 239 -42.21 1.75 -11.09
C ASP A 239 -41.70 2.96 -10.30
N TYR A 240 -40.95 2.71 -9.23
CA TYR A 240 -40.30 3.76 -8.44
C TYR A 240 -39.40 4.67 -9.29
N CYS A 241 -38.59 4.06 -10.17
CA CYS A 241 -37.69 4.77 -11.08
C CYS A 241 -38.39 5.36 -12.31
N ASN A 242 -39.72 5.21 -12.45
CA ASN A 242 -40.51 5.67 -13.61
C ASN A 242 -40.00 5.11 -14.96
N ALA A 243 -39.57 3.85 -14.96
CA ALA A 243 -39.06 3.19 -16.16
C ALA A 243 -40.19 2.96 -17.18
N LYS A 244 -39.92 3.18 -18.47
CA LYS A 244 -40.90 2.90 -19.52
C LYS A 244 -40.86 1.43 -19.93
N LYS A 245 -39.67 0.83 -19.89
CA LYS A 245 -39.41 -0.57 -20.22
C LYS A 245 -38.30 -1.10 -19.32
N VAL A 246 -38.37 -2.40 -19.03
CA VAL A 246 -37.35 -3.14 -18.28
C VAL A 246 -36.78 -4.23 -19.16
N HIS A 247 -35.47 -4.26 -19.33
CA HIS A 247 -34.75 -5.33 -20.03
C HIS A 247 -34.01 -6.19 -19.01
N LEU A 248 -34.26 -7.50 -19.05
CA LEU A 248 -33.55 -8.50 -18.25
C LEU A 248 -32.56 -9.22 -19.16
N ILE A 249 -31.27 -9.03 -18.90
CA ILE A 249 -30.18 -9.59 -19.70
C ILE A 249 -29.38 -10.53 -18.81
N TYR A 250 -29.39 -11.82 -19.13
CA TYR A 250 -28.51 -12.78 -18.48
C TYR A 250 -27.20 -12.87 -19.26
N ASP A 251 -26.14 -12.27 -18.71
CA ASP A 251 -24.81 -12.31 -19.29
C ASP A 251 -24.02 -13.48 -18.70
N LYS A 252 -23.65 -14.43 -19.55
CA LYS A 252 -22.83 -15.61 -19.19
C LYS A 252 -21.33 -15.37 -19.35
N ARG A 253 -20.91 -14.20 -19.81
CA ARG A 253 -19.49 -13.89 -20.03
C ARG A 253 -18.74 -13.90 -18.71
N GLU A 254 -17.51 -14.37 -18.76
CA GLU A 254 -16.55 -14.25 -17.65
C GLU A 254 -15.57 -13.13 -17.95
N HIS A 255 -15.32 -12.28 -16.96
CA HIS A 255 -14.42 -11.15 -17.11
C HIS A 255 -13.05 -11.42 -16.48
N PRO A 256 -11.95 -10.86 -17.04
CA PRO A 256 -10.62 -10.99 -16.46
C PRO A 256 -10.55 -10.46 -15.03
N LYS A 257 -9.76 -11.13 -14.18
CA LYS A 257 -9.56 -10.82 -12.76
C LYS A 257 -8.32 -9.96 -12.46
N GLN A 258 -7.60 -9.50 -13.49
CA GLN A 258 -6.30 -8.83 -13.35
C GLN A 258 -6.40 -7.34 -13.00
N SER A 259 -7.40 -6.64 -13.54
CA SER A 259 -7.60 -5.18 -13.35
C SER A 259 -8.83 -4.92 -12.47
N LEU A 260 -8.71 -5.22 -11.18
CA LEU A 260 -9.79 -5.03 -10.20
C LEU A 260 -9.42 -3.92 -9.21
N LEU A 261 -10.43 -3.17 -8.76
CA LEU A 261 -10.27 -2.15 -7.70
C LEU A 261 -9.91 -2.81 -6.36
N GLN A 262 -10.52 -3.96 -6.07
CA GLN A 262 -10.20 -4.79 -4.91
C GLN A 262 -10.13 -6.26 -5.35
N GLN A 263 -9.20 -7.00 -4.75
CA GLN A 263 -9.02 -8.41 -5.08
C GLN A 263 -10.26 -9.27 -4.73
N SER A 264 -11.01 -8.86 -3.70
CA SER A 264 -12.27 -9.49 -3.27
C SER A 264 -13.38 -9.44 -4.33
N LEU A 265 -13.31 -8.52 -5.30
CA LEU A 265 -14.27 -8.46 -6.41
C LEU A 265 -14.01 -9.55 -7.46
N GLY A 266 -12.91 -10.30 -7.37
CA GLY A 266 -12.56 -11.35 -8.33
C GLY A 266 -13.59 -12.49 -8.40
N ASP A 267 -14.32 -12.72 -7.32
CA ASP A 267 -15.33 -13.77 -7.24
C ASP A 267 -16.66 -13.35 -7.89
N ILE A 268 -16.87 -12.05 -8.10
CA ILE A 268 -18.11 -11.46 -8.66
C ILE A 268 -17.98 -11.20 -10.18
N ARG A 269 -16.92 -11.71 -10.83
CA ARG A 269 -16.63 -11.49 -12.27
C ARG A 269 -17.24 -12.54 -13.21
N GLY A 270 -18.09 -13.42 -12.67
CA GLY A 270 -18.78 -14.48 -13.41
C GLY A 270 -20.09 -14.02 -14.05
N SER A 271 -20.98 -14.99 -14.32
CA SER A 271 -22.29 -14.72 -14.93
C SER A 271 -23.12 -13.74 -14.08
N SER A 272 -23.77 -12.79 -14.74
CA SER A 272 -24.55 -11.73 -14.08
C SER A 272 -25.94 -11.58 -14.70
N LEU A 273 -26.91 -11.19 -13.88
CA LEU A 273 -28.20 -10.71 -14.34
C LEU A 273 -28.17 -9.18 -14.36
N THR A 274 -28.13 -8.61 -15.56
CA THR A 274 -28.20 -7.16 -15.76
C THR A 274 -29.65 -6.74 -16.00
N VAL A 275 -30.14 -5.81 -15.18
CA VAL A 275 -31.46 -5.20 -15.32
C VAL A 275 -31.28 -3.77 -15.84
N VAL A 276 -31.85 -3.47 -17.01
CA VAL A 276 -31.77 -2.13 -17.62
C VAL A 276 -33.14 -1.48 -17.60
N PHE A 277 -33.24 -0.33 -16.93
CA PHE A 277 -34.44 0.51 -16.92
C PHE A 277 -34.32 1.57 -18.04
N GLU A 278 -35.16 1.47 -19.07
CA GLU A 278 -35.09 2.35 -20.24
C GLU A 278 -35.82 3.68 -19.96
N GLY A 279 -35.12 4.80 -20.22
CA GLY A 279 -35.64 6.15 -20.05
C GLY A 279 -35.54 6.69 -18.63
N THR A 280 -34.80 6.02 -17.75
CA THR A 280 -34.55 6.46 -16.37
C THR A 280 -33.16 7.06 -16.23
N THR A 281 -33.06 8.22 -15.60
CA THR A 281 -31.80 8.84 -15.15
C THR A 281 -31.95 9.12 -13.67
N MET A 282 -31.13 8.52 -12.81
CA MET A 282 -31.20 8.72 -11.37
C MET A 282 -30.24 9.80 -10.92
N SER A 283 -30.68 10.70 -10.05
CA SER A 283 -29.80 11.64 -9.34
C SER A 283 -29.03 10.92 -8.23
N ARG A 284 -28.01 11.60 -7.67
CA ARG A 284 -27.23 11.06 -6.53
C ARG A 284 -28.14 10.77 -5.33
N GLU A 285 -29.06 11.67 -5.03
CA GLU A 285 -30.00 11.58 -3.92
C GLU A 285 -30.97 10.40 -4.10
N GLU A 286 -31.42 10.15 -5.34
CA GLU A 286 -32.29 9.02 -5.65
C GLU A 286 -31.55 7.69 -5.48
N VAL A 287 -30.27 7.60 -5.88
CA VAL A 287 -29.43 6.42 -5.63
C VAL A 287 -29.22 6.19 -4.14
N CYS A 288 -28.94 7.25 -3.36
CA CYS A 288 -28.85 7.15 -1.90
C CYS A 288 -30.16 6.70 -1.26
N SER A 289 -31.32 7.10 -1.82
CA SER A 289 -32.63 6.68 -1.31
C SER A 289 -32.90 5.18 -1.47
N LEU A 290 -32.25 4.52 -2.44
CA LEU A 290 -32.36 3.06 -2.64
C LEU A 290 -31.68 2.25 -1.53
N GLN A 291 -30.82 2.88 -0.73
CA GLN A 291 -30.16 2.25 0.40
C GLN A 291 -31.00 2.31 1.69
N VAL A 292 -32.20 2.88 1.64
CA VAL A 292 -33.20 2.87 2.71
C VAL A 292 -34.09 1.63 2.54
N PRO A 293 -34.50 0.92 3.62
CA PRO A 293 -35.28 -0.30 3.50
C PRO A 293 -36.64 -0.08 2.80
N PRO A 294 -37.10 -1.07 2.00
CA PRO A 294 -38.47 -1.09 1.46
C PRO A 294 -39.53 -1.13 2.58
N PRO A 295 -40.79 -0.76 2.32
CA PRO A 295 -41.39 -0.57 0.99
C PRO A 295 -41.18 0.83 0.40
N TRP A 296 -40.78 0.89 -0.86
CA TRP A 296 -40.81 2.11 -1.64
C TRP A 296 -42.27 2.40 -2.02
N LYS A 297 -42.75 3.63 -1.86
CA LYS A 297 -44.15 3.96 -2.17
C LYS A 297 -44.41 3.72 -3.67
N LEU A 298 -45.11 2.63 -4.01
CA LEU A 298 -45.60 2.33 -5.36
C LEU A 298 -46.37 3.54 -5.93
N ARG A 299 -45.98 4.00 -7.13
CA ARG A 299 -46.59 5.18 -7.78
C ARG A 299 -47.66 4.80 -8.79
N GLY A 300 -47.76 3.52 -9.15
CA GLY A 300 -48.93 2.95 -9.83
C GLY A 300 -48.88 3.02 -11.36
N ASN A 301 -47.70 3.09 -11.98
CA ASN A 301 -47.58 3.09 -13.43
C ASN A 301 -47.63 1.66 -14.02
N ILE A 302 -48.27 1.53 -15.18
CA ILE A 302 -48.42 0.26 -15.90
C ILE A 302 -47.15 0.00 -16.73
N LEU A 303 -46.28 -0.88 -16.24
CA LEU A 303 -45.06 -1.33 -16.92
C LEU A 303 -45.34 -2.47 -17.91
N PHE A 304 -44.81 -2.36 -19.13
CA PHE A 304 -44.80 -3.43 -20.13
C PHE A 304 -43.45 -4.18 -20.11
N PHE A 305 -43.48 -5.48 -19.81
CA PHE A 305 -42.32 -6.36 -19.95
C PHE A 305 -42.23 -6.87 -21.39
N LEU A 306 -41.10 -6.64 -22.06
CA LEU A 306 -40.78 -7.28 -23.35
C LEU A 306 -39.86 -8.47 -23.09
N THR A 307 -40.31 -9.64 -23.54
CA THR A 307 -39.67 -10.94 -23.36
C THR A 307 -38.39 -11.12 -24.19
N TRP A 308 -37.39 -11.73 -23.55
CA TRP A 308 -36.20 -12.46 -24.04
C TRP A 308 -35.68 -12.16 -25.45
N LYS A 309 -34.45 -11.61 -25.52
CA LYS A 309 -33.61 -11.68 -26.71
C LYS A 309 -32.44 -12.62 -26.43
N GLN A 310 -32.65 -13.91 -26.72
CA GLN A 310 -31.61 -14.92 -26.68
C GLN A 310 -30.72 -14.74 -27.90
N GLN A 311 -29.49 -14.31 -27.70
CA GLN A 311 -28.49 -14.27 -28.77
C GLN A 311 -27.87 -15.67 -28.88
N GLU A 312 -28.60 -16.58 -29.56
CA GLU A 312 -28.14 -17.65 -30.49
C GLU A 312 -29.13 -18.87 -30.58
N ARG A 313 -29.49 -19.17 -31.85
CA ARG A 313 -30.21 -20.28 -32.53
C ARG A 313 -31.00 -21.40 -31.76
N LEU A 314 -32.33 -21.42 -32.04
CA LEU A 314 -33.32 -22.55 -32.21
C LEU A 314 -33.71 -23.46 -31.01
N PRO A 315 -34.90 -24.14 -31.03
CA PRO A 315 -36.26 -23.71 -31.33
C PRO A 315 -37.24 -23.91 -30.14
N LEU A 316 -38.44 -23.31 -30.28
CA LEU A 316 -39.48 -23.16 -29.27
C LEU A 316 -40.12 -24.47 -28.76
N HIS A 317 -40.47 -24.49 -27.46
CA HIS A 317 -41.70 -25.11 -26.98
C HIS A 317 -42.56 -24.07 -26.25
N ILE A 318 -43.76 -23.87 -26.80
CA ILE A 318 -44.77 -22.88 -26.41
C ILE A 318 -45.44 -23.34 -25.11
N LEU A 319 -45.42 -22.50 -24.06
CA LEU A 319 -46.41 -22.59 -22.98
C LEU A 319 -47.41 -21.44 -23.13
N ASN A 320 -48.70 -21.82 -23.13
CA ASN A 320 -49.84 -21.06 -23.60
C ASN A 320 -50.24 -19.91 -22.63
N GLN A 321 -50.57 -18.74 -23.18
CA GLN A 321 -50.91 -17.49 -22.47
C GLN A 321 -52.10 -17.60 -21.48
N LYS A 322 -52.95 -18.62 -21.62
CA LYS A 322 -54.15 -18.82 -20.77
C LYS A 322 -53.86 -19.28 -19.34
N THR A 323 -52.66 -19.77 -19.04
CA THR A 323 -52.32 -20.24 -17.68
C THR A 323 -51.92 -19.08 -16.75
N ILE A 324 -51.50 -17.93 -17.31
CA ILE A 324 -50.99 -16.79 -16.54
C ILE A 324 -52.12 -15.91 -15.98
N GLU A 325 -53.27 -15.84 -16.66
CA GLU A 325 -54.38 -14.98 -16.24
C GLU A 325 -55.16 -15.49 -15.01
N LYS A 326 -54.98 -16.75 -14.60
CA LYS A 326 -55.69 -17.33 -13.44
C LYS A 326 -54.99 -17.16 -12.08
N THR A 327 -53.77 -16.63 -12.04
CA THR A 327 -52.99 -16.42 -10.79
C THR A 327 -52.92 -14.95 -10.36
N LEU A 328 -53.76 -14.09 -10.95
CA LEU A 328 -54.00 -12.72 -10.48
C LEU A 328 -54.84 -12.74 -9.19
N GLN A 329 -54.18 -12.94 -8.05
CA GLN A 329 -54.54 -12.36 -6.75
C GLN A 329 -53.43 -12.70 -5.73
N ARG A 330 -52.66 -11.70 -5.27
CA ARG A 330 -51.87 -11.83 -4.05
C ARG A 330 -52.84 -12.09 -2.89
N PRO A 331 -52.70 -13.17 -2.09
CA PRO A 331 -53.41 -13.25 -0.81
C PRO A 331 -52.85 -12.15 0.11
N LYS A 332 -53.73 -11.26 0.59
CA LYS A 332 -53.38 -10.30 1.65
C LYS A 332 -52.95 -11.09 2.89
N LYS A 333 -51.65 -11.03 3.27
CA LYS A 333 -51.21 -11.48 4.59
C LYS A 333 -51.95 -10.65 5.63
N LYS A 334 -52.81 -11.29 6.43
CA LYS A 334 -53.50 -10.68 7.56
C LYS A 334 -52.46 -10.26 8.60
N GLU A 335 -52.42 -8.98 8.92
CA GLU A 335 -51.87 -8.47 10.17
C GLU A 335 -52.52 -9.22 11.34
N LYS A 336 -51.73 -10.00 12.09
CA LYS A 336 -52.14 -10.51 13.39
C LYS A 336 -51.90 -9.40 14.40
N GLN A 337 -52.96 -8.66 14.71
CA GLN A 337 -53.05 -7.88 15.94
C GLN A 337 -52.94 -8.83 17.14
N LYS A 338 -51.99 -8.55 18.03
CA LYS A 338 -51.89 -9.10 19.39
C LYS A 338 -52.95 -8.39 20.26
N PRO A 339 -53.81 -9.10 21.01
CA PRO A 339 -54.52 -8.47 22.11
C PRO A 339 -53.62 -8.43 23.36
N GLU A 340 -53.88 -7.42 24.18
CA GLU A 340 -53.21 -7.02 25.43
C GLU A 340 -53.05 -8.14 26.47
#